data_AF-A0A4V2BI32-F1
#
_entry.id   AF-A0A4V2BI32-F1
#
_cell.length_a   1.000
_cell.length_b   1.000
_cell.length_c   1.000
_cell.angle_alpha   90.00
_cell.angle_beta   90.00
_cell.angle_gamma   90.00
#
_symmetry.space_group_name_H-M   'P 1'
#
loop_
_entity.id
_entity.type
_entity.pdbx_description
1 polymer ?
#
loop_
_entity_poly.entity_id
_entity_poly.type
_entity_poly.pdbx_seq_one_letter_code
_entity_poly.pdbx_strand_id
1 'polypeptide(L)'
;MSSRSGARHCSQCNFCCIYLEIESKPGYSTRLDTGEDIAKPAKKRCQYLGNEGCTIYEARPLVCREFRCDWLLGVKGFGDDDSPDQSGVLGVRGTNWIIDPEAPTGKVSFR
;
A
#
# COMPACT_ATOMS: atom_id res chain seq x y z
N MET A 1 17.60 16.57 18.83
CA MET A 1 16.60 17.62 18.51
C MET A 1 15.55 17.01 17.61
N SER A 2 14.30 17.06 18.06
CA SER A 2 13.04 16.95 17.30
C SER A 2 12.76 15.66 16.53
N SER A 3 12.38 14.59 17.25
CA SER A 3 11.39 13.65 16.75
C SER A 3 10.04 14.38 16.67
N ARG A 4 9.77 15.08 15.56
CA ARG A 4 8.37 15.34 15.20
C ARG A 4 7.84 13.99 14.75
N SER A 5 6.88 13.44 15.47
CA SER A 5 6.01 12.40 14.94
C SER A 5 4.99 13.10 14.06
N GLY A 6 5.33 13.33 12.80
CA GLY A 6 4.33 13.63 11.78
C GLY A 6 3.40 12.43 11.69
N ALA A 7 2.11 12.63 11.92
CA ALA A 7 1.14 11.53 11.95
C ALA A 7 1.10 10.85 10.57
N ARG A 8 1.66 9.65 10.47
CA ARG A 8 1.69 8.83 9.25
C ARG A 8 0.30 8.27 9.01
N HIS A 9 -0.26 8.47 7.82
CA HIS A 9 -1.62 8.03 7.50
C HIS A 9 -1.66 7.20 6.22
N CYS A 10 -2.37 6.07 6.28
CA CYS A 10 -2.54 5.13 5.15
C CYS A 10 -3.19 5.77 3.91
N SER A 11 -3.94 6.86 4.06
CA SER A 11 -4.60 7.59 2.97
C SER A 11 -3.70 8.63 2.28
N GLN A 12 -2.44 8.78 2.71
CA GLN A 12 -1.49 9.70 2.08
C GLN A 12 -0.90 9.15 0.77
N CYS A 13 -0.90 7.83 0.56
CA CYS A 13 -0.44 7.19 -0.69
C CYS A 13 -1.43 6.12 -1.20
N ASN A 14 -1.18 5.56 -2.38
CA ASN A 14 -1.95 4.45 -2.95
C ASN A 14 -1.08 3.27 -3.43
N PHE A 15 0.18 3.21 -3.01
CA PHE A 15 1.18 2.25 -3.50
C PHE A 15 0.79 0.80 -3.23
N CYS A 16 0.21 0.50 -2.07
CA CYS A 16 -0.26 -0.86 -1.77
C CYS A 16 -1.32 -1.34 -2.78
N CYS A 17 -2.16 -0.44 -3.29
CA CYS A 17 -3.21 -0.76 -4.27
C CYS A 17 -2.64 -1.01 -5.68
N ILE A 18 -1.41 -0.61 -5.96
CA ILE A 18 -0.78 -0.77 -7.28
C ILE A 18 0.19 -1.94 -7.24
N TYR A 19 1.03 -2.00 -6.21
CA TYR A 19 2.21 -2.85 -6.22
C TYR A 19 2.03 -4.19 -5.55
N LEU A 20 1.11 -4.32 -4.60
CA LEU A 20 0.83 -5.61 -3.98
C LEU A 20 0.13 -6.54 -4.95
N GLU A 21 0.53 -7.80 -4.94
CA GLU A 21 -0.22 -8.86 -5.59
C GLU A 21 -1.41 -9.27 -4.73
N ILE A 22 -2.56 -9.50 -5.36
CA ILE A 22 -3.74 -10.10 -4.76
C ILE A 22 -4.03 -11.36 -5.57
N GLU A 23 -3.63 -12.50 -5.05
CA GLU A 23 -3.91 -13.79 -5.67
C GLU A 23 -4.20 -14.84 -4.60
N SER A 24 -5.00 -15.83 -4.96
CA SER A 24 -5.35 -16.92 -4.06
C SER A 24 -4.12 -17.82 -3.86
N LYS A 25 -3.50 -17.69 -2.68
CA LYS A 25 -2.42 -18.57 -2.19
C LYS A 25 -2.94 -19.38 -1.01
N PRO A 26 -2.44 -20.60 -0.75
CA PRO A 26 -2.76 -21.34 0.47
C PRO A 26 -2.52 -20.47 1.71
N GLY A 27 -3.55 -20.32 2.57
CA GLY A 27 -3.49 -19.48 3.76
C GLY A 27 -3.74 -17.98 3.54
N TYR A 28 -4.00 -17.52 2.32
CA TYR A 28 -4.38 -16.14 2.02
C TYR A 28 -5.78 -16.10 1.41
N SER A 29 -6.68 -15.32 2.03
CA SER A 29 -8.01 -15.06 1.48
C SER A 29 -8.00 -13.79 0.62
N THR A 30 -8.47 -13.94 -0.62
CA THR A 30 -8.79 -12.83 -1.52
C THR A 30 -10.27 -12.45 -1.48
N ARG A 31 -11.04 -13.08 -0.59
CA ARG A 31 -12.47 -12.86 -0.41
C ARG A 31 -12.71 -11.53 0.28
N LEU A 32 -13.55 -10.70 -0.32
CA LEU A 32 -14.09 -9.48 0.27
C LEU A 32 -15.15 -9.83 1.32
N ASP A 33 -15.49 -8.88 2.19
CA ASP A 33 -16.60 -9.03 3.14
C ASP A 33 -17.96 -9.18 2.44
N THR A 34 -18.07 -8.72 1.19
CA THR A 34 -19.24 -8.92 0.33
C THR A 34 -19.41 -10.37 -0.14
N GLY A 35 -18.40 -11.22 0.04
CA GLY A 35 -18.38 -12.62 -0.39
C GLY A 35 -17.83 -12.84 -1.80
N GLU A 36 -17.41 -11.79 -2.49
CA GLU A 36 -16.76 -11.86 -3.80
C GLU A 36 -15.26 -12.12 -3.66
N ASP A 37 -14.70 -12.94 -4.55
CA ASP A 37 -13.25 -13.14 -4.65
C ASP A 37 -12.65 -12.16 -5.66
N ILE A 38 -11.47 -11.61 -5.34
CA ILE A 38 -10.78 -10.66 -6.22
C ILE A 38 -9.38 -11.16 -6.57
N ALA A 39 -8.90 -10.77 -7.75
CA ALA A 39 -7.52 -11.01 -8.17
C ALA A 39 -6.94 -9.74 -8.77
N LYS A 40 -5.66 -9.46 -8.49
CA LYS A 40 -4.94 -8.32 -9.00
C LYS A 40 -3.44 -8.65 -9.12
N PRO A 41 -2.85 -8.64 -10.32
CA PRO A 41 -1.42 -8.78 -10.48
C PRO A 41 -0.65 -7.67 -9.74
N ALA A 42 0.60 -7.95 -9.35
CA ALA A 42 1.53 -6.93 -8.89
C ALA A 42 1.73 -5.85 -9.97
N LYS A 43 2.07 -4.62 -9.55
CA LYS A 43 2.31 -3.46 -10.43
C LYS A 43 1.12 -3.07 -11.34
N LYS A 44 -0.09 -3.54 -11.04
CA LYS A 44 -1.34 -3.17 -11.72
C LYS A 44 -2.26 -2.42 -10.77
N ARG A 45 -2.90 -1.37 -11.29
CA ARG A 45 -3.90 -0.57 -10.55
C ARG A 45 -5.05 -1.47 -10.07
N CYS A 46 -5.37 -1.41 -8.79
CA CYS A 46 -6.55 -2.09 -8.24
C CYS A 46 -7.84 -1.47 -8.79
N GLN A 47 -8.82 -2.30 -9.15
CA GLN A 47 -10.12 -1.85 -9.65
C GLN A 47 -10.90 -1.00 -8.63
N TYR A 48 -10.64 -1.19 -7.33
CA TYR A 48 -11.26 -0.41 -6.25
C TYR A 48 -10.42 0.81 -5.83
N LEU A 49 -9.36 1.15 -6.56
CA LEU A 49 -8.64 2.39 -6.30
C LEU A 49 -9.43 3.55 -6.91
N GLY A 50 -10.02 4.40 -6.07
CA GLY A 50 -10.65 5.65 -6.44
C GLY A 50 -9.68 6.83 -6.40
N ASN A 51 -10.21 8.05 -6.50
CA ASN A 51 -9.41 9.28 -6.51
C ASN A 51 -8.77 9.58 -5.15
N GLU A 52 -9.49 9.29 -4.06
CA GLU A 52 -9.04 9.62 -2.70
C GLU A 52 -8.37 8.44 -1.97
N GLY A 53 -8.49 7.22 -2.52
CA GLY A 53 -7.98 5.99 -1.92
C GLY A 53 -8.78 4.77 -2.33
N CYS A 54 -8.64 3.68 -1.56
CA CYS A 54 -9.42 2.46 -1.77
C CYS A 54 -10.90 2.73 -1.45
N THR A 55 -11.80 2.52 -2.43
CA THR A 55 -13.24 2.76 -2.29
C THR A 55 -13.94 1.70 -1.43
N ILE A 56 -13.28 0.58 -1.18
CA ILE A 56 -13.78 -0.53 -0.35
C ILE A 56 -12.93 -0.70 0.92
N TYR A 57 -12.35 0.36 1.47
CA TYR A 57 -11.33 0.29 2.53
C TYR A 57 -11.73 -0.63 3.70
N GLU A 58 -12.98 -0.55 4.16
CA GLU A 58 -13.50 -1.38 5.25
C GLU A 58 -13.81 -2.82 4.85
N ALA A 59 -14.09 -3.07 3.57
CA ALA A 59 -14.46 -4.38 3.02
C ALA A 59 -13.28 -5.10 2.32
N ARG A 60 -12.06 -4.56 2.43
CA ARG A 60 -10.84 -5.11 1.81
C ARG A 60 -10.64 -6.59 2.16
N PRO A 61 -10.06 -7.39 1.24
CA PRO A 61 -9.75 -8.79 1.57
C PRO A 61 -8.64 -8.88 2.61
N LEU A 62 -8.48 -10.06 3.23
CA LEU A 62 -7.51 -10.29 4.29
C LEU A 62 -6.08 -9.88 3.89
N VAL A 63 -5.66 -10.23 2.66
CA VAL A 63 -4.32 -9.86 2.15
C VAL A 63 -4.06 -8.35 2.17
N CYS A 64 -5.08 -7.53 1.93
CA CYS A 64 -4.96 -6.07 1.98
C CYS A 64 -5.01 -5.52 3.42
N ARG A 65 -5.71 -6.19 4.34
CA ARG A 65 -5.79 -5.79 5.76
C ARG A 65 -4.53 -6.16 6.54
N GLU A 66 -3.95 -7.32 6.23
CA GLU A 66 -2.72 -7.80 6.85
C GLU A 66 -1.46 -7.15 6.29
N PHE A 67 -1.60 -6.36 5.23
CA PHE A 67 -0.50 -5.56 4.71
C PHE A 67 -0.04 -4.53 5.75
N ARG A 68 1.22 -4.66 6.14
CA ARG A 68 1.89 -3.82 7.12
C ARG A 68 2.92 -2.95 6.42
N CYS A 69 2.54 -1.72 6.10
CA CYS A 69 3.46 -0.73 5.53
C CYS A 69 4.46 -0.29 6.60
N ASP A 70 5.74 -0.54 6.37
CA ASP A 70 6.79 -0.26 7.36
C ASP A 70 6.94 1.24 7.65
N TRP A 71 6.76 2.11 6.64
CA TRP A 71 6.65 3.54 6.85
C TRP A 71 5.48 3.86 7.79
N LEU A 72 4.26 3.40 7.49
CA LEU A 72 3.09 3.66 8.34
C LEU A 72 3.30 3.20 9.79
N LEU A 73 4.00 2.07 9.97
CA LEU A 73 4.27 1.47 11.28
C LEU A 73 5.43 2.09 12.04
N GLY A 74 6.16 3.07 11.49
CA GLY A 74 7.28 3.66 12.20
C GLY A 74 8.53 2.78 12.23
N VAL A 75 8.69 1.84 11.30
CA VAL A 75 9.85 0.94 11.29
C VAL A 75 11.14 1.75 11.08
N LYS A 76 12.18 1.39 11.85
CA LYS A 76 13.49 2.05 11.80
C LYS A 76 14.02 2.07 10.36
N GLY A 77 14.47 3.24 9.92
CA GLY A 77 14.96 3.47 8.56
C GLY A 77 13.97 4.23 7.66
N PHE A 78 12.73 4.42 8.11
CA PHE A 78 11.75 5.31 7.47
C PHE A 78 11.53 6.56 8.33
N GLY A 79 11.97 7.71 7.84
CA GLY A 79 11.56 9.03 8.30
C GLY A 79 10.12 9.36 7.92
N ASP A 80 9.66 10.54 8.31
CA ASP A 80 8.27 10.95 8.09
C ASP A 80 8.00 11.26 6.61
N ASP A 81 8.99 11.80 5.90
CA ASP A 81 8.92 12.11 4.47
C ASP A 81 9.23 10.89 3.57
N ASP A 82 9.50 9.72 4.17
CA ASP A 82 9.77 8.49 3.40
C ASP A 82 8.48 7.73 3.02
N SER A 83 7.35 8.44 2.90
CA SER A 83 6.10 7.83 2.46
C SER A 83 6.33 7.15 1.10
N PRO A 84 5.72 5.98 0.82
CA PRO A 84 6.07 5.22 -0.38
C PRO A 84 5.93 6.01 -1.68
N ASP A 85 4.97 6.93 -1.72
CA ASP A 85 4.77 7.84 -2.84
C ASP A 85 5.86 8.90 -3.00
N GLN A 86 6.53 9.33 -1.93
CA GLN A 86 7.62 10.29 -2.01
C GLN A 86 8.97 9.61 -2.25
N SER A 87 9.21 8.46 -1.60
CA SER A 87 10.50 7.77 -1.63
C SER A 87 10.64 6.76 -2.77
N GLY A 88 9.53 6.29 -3.35
CA GLY A 88 9.52 5.14 -4.27
C GLY A 88 9.87 3.81 -3.60
N VAL A 89 9.94 3.77 -2.26
CA VAL A 89 10.29 2.58 -1.48
C VAL A 89 9.05 2.08 -0.72
N LEU A 90 8.71 0.81 -0.93
CA LEU A 90 7.70 0.12 -0.13
C LEU A 90 8.38 -0.84 0.83
N GLY A 91 8.40 -0.48 2.11
CA GLY A 91 8.81 -1.40 3.16
C GLY A 91 7.68 -2.34 3.56
N VAL A 92 8.00 -3.64 3.63
CA VAL A 92 7.08 -4.71 4.04
C VAL A 92 7.82 -5.67 4.97
N ARG A 93 7.43 -5.69 6.25
CA ARG A 93 7.96 -6.63 7.26
C ARG A 93 9.50 -6.57 7.40
N GLY A 94 10.07 -5.36 7.32
CA GLY A 94 11.51 -5.11 7.42
C GLY A 94 12.27 -5.27 6.11
N THR A 95 11.60 -5.62 5.01
CA THR A 95 12.19 -5.71 3.68
C THR A 95 11.80 -4.50 2.86
N ASN A 96 12.78 -3.81 2.29
CA ASN A 96 12.56 -2.65 1.43
C ASN A 96 12.52 -3.07 -0.04
N TRP A 97 11.42 -2.73 -0.71
CA TRP A 97 11.25 -2.94 -2.14
C TRP A 97 11.37 -1.59 -2.84
N ILE A 98 12.38 -1.43 -3.70
CA ILE A 98 12.53 -0.24 -4.56
C ILE A 98 11.57 -0.43 -5.73
N ILE A 99 10.56 0.44 -5.81
CA ILE A 99 9.43 0.27 -6.71
C ILE A 99 9.52 1.24 -7.90
N ASP A 100 10.61 1.12 -8.65
CA ASP A 100 10.98 1.96 -9.80
C ASP A 100 11.62 3.30 -9.37
N PRO A 101 12.88 3.60 -9.76
CA PRO A 101 13.53 4.89 -9.46
C PRO A 101 12.93 6.07 -10.23
N GLU A 102 12.11 5.80 -11.25
CA GLU A 102 11.37 6.79 -12.04
C GLU A 102 9.89 6.90 -11.63
N ALA A 103 9.45 6.16 -10.61
CA ALA A 103 8.07 6.25 -10.12
C ALA A 103 7.77 7.70 -9.73
N PRO A 104 6.66 8.29 -10.21
CA PRO A 104 6.35 9.69 -9.95
C PRO A 104 6.28 9.92 -8.44
N THR A 105 6.96 10.97 -7.98
CA THR A 105 6.84 11.43 -6.60
C THR A 105 5.40 11.92 -6.38
N GLY A 106 4.72 11.30 -5.42
CA GLY A 106 3.32 11.53 -5.10
C GLY A 106 2.38 10.39 -5.51
N LYS A 107 1.11 10.50 -5.12
CA LYS A 107 0.08 9.50 -5.45
C LYS A 107 0.04 9.25 -6.96
N VAL A 108 0.11 7.98 -7.36
CA VAL A 108 0.05 7.62 -8.77
C VAL A 108 -1.38 7.83 -9.28
N SER A 109 -1.53 8.76 -10.22
CA SER A 109 -2.78 9.02 -10.95
C SER A 109 -2.75 8.28 -12.28
N PHE A 110 -3.80 7.50 -12.56
CA PHE A 110 -3.98 6.85 -13.86
C PHE A 110 -5.17 7.53 -14.53
N ARG A 111 -4.92 8.14 -15.69
CA ARG A 111 -5.92 8.87 -16.48
C ARG A 111 -6.77 7.92 -17.32
#